data_AF-A0A3N7GBH3-F1
#
_entry.id   AF-A0A3N7GBH3-F1
#
_cell.length_a   1.000
_cell.length_b   1.000
_cell.length_c   1.000
_cell.angle_alpha   90.00
_cell.angle_beta   90.00
_cell.angle_gamma   90.00
#
_symmetry.space_group_name_H-M   'P 1'
#
loop_
_entity.id
_entity.type
_entity.pdbx_description
1 polymer ?
#
loop_
_entity_poly.entity_id
_entity_poly.type
_entity_poly.pdbx_seq_one_letter_code
_entity_poly.pdbx_strand_id
1 'polypeptide(L)' 'MSRISVLLAVVSGLVCVSSVQAASLQVSPISLDLTAPARTSSVTLRNNTDGTTNVQIRAYKWTQVAGVACLGMRP' A
#
# COMPACT_ATOMS: atom_id res chain seq x y z
N MET A 1 49.16 3.97 -2.55
CA MET A 1 48.13 3.10 -3.17
C MET A 1 46.97 2.77 -2.21
N SER A 2 47.23 2.32 -0.98
CA SER A 2 46.16 1.95 0.00
C SER A 2 45.17 3.08 0.36
N ARG A 3 45.61 4.33 0.52
CA ARG A 3 44.71 5.44 0.93
C ARG A 3 43.73 5.88 -0.15
N ILE A 4 44.13 5.76 -1.42
CA ILE A 4 43.30 6.07 -2.58
C ILE A 4 42.21 5.01 -2.76
N SER A 5 42.54 3.72 -2.54
CA SER A 5 41.54 2.65 -2.57
C SER A 5 40.48 2.80 -1.46
N VAL A 6 40.87 3.23 -0.27
CA VAL A 6 39.91 3.49 0.83
C VAL A 6 38.99 4.66 0.47
N LEU A 7 39.54 5.73 -0.11
CA LEU A 7 38.76 6.90 -0.52
C LEU A 7 37.76 6.57 -1.64
N LEU A 8 38.16 5.73 -2.61
CA LEU A 8 37.28 5.24 -3.68
C LEU A 8 36.15 4.35 -3.13
N ALA A 9 36.44 3.51 -2.14
CA ALA A 9 35.45 2.64 -1.51
C ALA A 9 34.40 3.45 -0.72
N VAL A 10 34.83 4.49 0.01
CA VAL A 10 33.94 5.39 0.74
C VAL A 10 33.04 6.19 -0.21
N VAL A 11 33.60 6.71 -1.31
CA VAL A 11 32.81 7.42 -2.34
C VAL A 11 31.79 6.49 -3.00
N SER A 12 32.18 5.24 -3.32
CA SER A 12 31.26 4.28 -3.92
C SER A 12 30.11 3.89 -2.97
N GLY A 13 30.40 3.74 -1.67
CA GLY A 13 29.36 3.48 -0.67
C GLY A 13 28.37 4.63 -0.49
N LEU A 14 28.82 5.87 -0.66
CA LEU A 14 28.00 7.07 -0.51
C LEU A 14 27.09 7.35 -1.74
N VAL A 15 27.43 6.83 -2.92
CA VAL A 15 26.60 7.00 -4.13
C VAL A 15 25.43 6.01 -4.15
N CYS A 16 25.49 4.92 -3.37
CA CYS A 16 24.45 3.88 -3.35
C CYS A 16 23.32 4.10 -2.35
N VAL A 17 23.21 5.26 -1.67
CA VAL A 17 22.02 5.57 -0.84
C VAL A 17 20.84 5.97 -1.72
N SER A 18 20.24 4.97 -2.37
CA SER A 18 18.92 5.11 -2.99
C SER A 18 17.90 5.35 -1.88
N SER A 19 17.20 6.48 -1.92
CA SER A 19 16.07 6.74 -1.02
C SER A 19 14.98 5.72 -1.28
N VAL A 20 14.77 4.78 -0.36
CA VAL A 20 13.58 3.93 -0.36
C VAL A 20 12.37 4.79 -0.01
N GLN A 21 11.59 5.18 -1.01
CA GLN A 21 10.30 5.83 -0.79
C GLN A 21 9.25 4.77 -0.48
N ALA A 22 8.93 4.59 0.80
CA ALA A 22 7.80 3.79 1.22
C ALA A 22 6.52 4.59 1.04
N ALA A 23 5.57 4.10 0.23
CA ALA A 23 4.23 4.68 0.17
C ALA A 23 3.51 4.50 1.50
N SER A 24 2.86 5.56 2.00
CA SER A 24 2.06 5.54 3.22
C SER A 24 0.61 5.85 2.85
N LEU A 25 -0.27 4.84 3.00
CA LEU A 25 -1.69 4.95 2.68
C LEU A 25 -2.52 4.95 3.96
N GLN A 26 -3.41 5.92 4.08
CA GLN A 26 -4.41 6.02 5.13
C GLN A 26 -5.80 5.72 4.55
N VAL A 27 -6.54 4.83 5.19
CA VAL A 27 -7.91 4.45 4.83
C VAL A 27 -8.85 4.88 5.95
N SER A 28 -9.95 5.55 5.63
CA SER A 28 -10.99 5.89 6.60
C SER A 28 -12.37 5.95 5.96
N PRO A 29 -13.41 5.36 6.58
CA PRO A 29 -13.36 4.44 7.72
C PRO A 29 -12.83 3.04 7.31
N ILE A 30 -12.39 2.22 8.28
CA ILE A 30 -11.92 0.83 8.03
C ILE A 30 -13.06 -0.20 7.96
N SER A 31 -14.24 0.17 8.46
CA SER A 31 -15.45 -0.65 8.42
C SER A 31 -16.58 0.20 7.85
N LEU A 32 -17.39 -0.42 7.01
CA LEU A 32 -18.58 0.18 6.43
C LEU A 32 -19.79 -0.71 6.70
N ASP A 33 -20.86 -0.09 7.18
CA ASP A 33 -22.18 -0.71 7.28
C ASP A 33 -23.12 0.01 6.31
N LEU A 34 -23.72 -0.75 5.37
CA LEU A 34 -24.68 -0.25 4.39
C LEU A 34 -26.05 -0.85 4.70
N THR A 35 -26.75 -0.26 5.67
CA THR A 35 -28.10 -0.69 6.02
C THR A 35 -29.15 0.04 5.17
N ALA A 36 -30.19 -0.68 4.73
CA ALA A 36 -31.30 -0.09 3.98
C ALA A 36 -31.98 1.02 4.80
N PRO A 37 -32.38 2.16 4.19
CA PRO A 37 -32.50 2.41 2.75
C PRO A 37 -31.24 3.02 2.10
N ALA A 38 -30.10 3.08 2.80
CA ALA A 38 -28.88 3.67 2.24
C ALA A 38 -28.38 2.87 1.02
N ARG A 39 -28.07 3.60 -0.06
CA ARG A 39 -27.65 3.01 -1.35
C ARG A 39 -26.15 3.11 -1.60
N THR A 40 -25.44 3.92 -0.81
CA THR A 40 -24.02 4.20 -0.98
C THR A 40 -23.38 4.63 0.34
N SER A 41 -22.07 4.44 0.45
CA SER A 41 -21.22 4.99 1.49
C SER A 41 -19.82 5.19 0.92
N SER A 42 -18.97 5.93 1.62
CA SER A 42 -17.66 6.35 1.13
C SER A 42 -16.54 5.77 1.99
N VAL A 43 -15.45 5.38 1.31
CA VAL A 43 -14.14 5.17 1.92
C VAL A 43 -13.19 6.19 1.31
N THR A 44 -12.48 6.91 2.16
CA THR A 44 -11.40 7.80 1.76
C THR A 44 -10.08 7.06 1.83
N LEU A 45 -9.35 7.03 0.71
CA LEU A 45 -7.97 6.57 0.65
C LEU A 45 -7.06 7.78 0.40
N ARG A 46 -6.09 8.01 1.30
CA ARG A 46 -5.16 9.12 1.22
C ARG A 46 -3.72 8.62 1.20
N ASN A 47 -2.95 9.04 0.21
CA ASN A 47 -1.50 8.90 0.23
C ASN A 47 -0.90 10.05 1.04
N ASN A 48 -0.18 9.72 2.13
CA ASN A 48 0.46 10.68 3.03
C ASN A 48 1.94 10.90 2.71
N THR A 49 2.38 10.53 1.51
CA THR A 49 3.75 10.72 1.03
C THR A 49 3.77 11.63 -0.17
N ASP A 50 4.94 12.21 -0.44
CA ASP A 50 5.15 13.10 -1.57
C ASP A 50 5.30 12.36 -2.91
N GLY A 51 5.41 11.03 -2.87
CA GLY A 51 5.54 10.17 -4.06
C GLY A 51 4.19 9.74 -4.63
N THR A 52 4.08 9.63 -5.95
CA THR A 52 2.90 9.03 -6.60
C THR A 52 2.79 7.54 -6.27
N THR A 53 1.59 7.06 -5.95
CA THR A 53 1.32 5.64 -5.67
C THR A 53 0.19 5.14 -6.56
N ASN A 54 0.39 4.01 -7.21
CA ASN A 54 -0.66 3.32 -7.96
C ASN A 54 -1.52 2.48 -7.01
N VAL A 55 -2.85 2.60 -7.12
CA VAL A 55 -3.80 1.91 -6.26
C VAL A 55 -4.79 1.14 -7.11
N GLN A 56 -5.15 -0.06 -6.67
CA GLN A 56 -6.27 -0.81 -7.22
C GLN A 56 -7.33 -1.06 -6.16
N ILE A 57 -8.58 -0.73 -6.47
CA ILE A 57 -9.72 -0.93 -5.58
C ILE A 57 -10.57 -2.08 -6.15
N ARG A 58 -10.93 -3.04 -5.29
CA ARG A 58 -11.78 -4.18 -5.65
C ARG A 58 -12.79 -4.46 -4.55
N ALA A 59 -14.04 -4.72 -4.93
CA ALA A 59 -15.07 -5.18 -4.02
C ALA A 59 -15.39 -6.64 -4.32
N TYR A 60 -15.46 -7.46 -3.28
CA TYR A 60 -15.69 -8.90 -3.39
C TYR A 60 -16.86 -9.32 -2.53
N LYS A 61 -17.61 -10.33 -2.99
CA LYS A 61 -18.62 -10.97 -2.15
C LYS A 61 -17.91 -11.94 -1.22
N TRP A 62 -17.91 -11.64 0.07
CA TRP A 62 -17.43 -12.57 1.09
C TRP A 62 -18.58 -13.45 1.59
N THR A 63 -18.33 -14.75 1.69
CA THR A 63 -19.22 -15.73 2.30
C THR A 63 -18.39 -16.72 3.10
N GLN A 64 -18.94 -17.26 4.19
CA GLN A 64 -18.29 -18.33 4.94
C GLN A 64 -19.04 -19.64 4.73
N VAL A 65 -18.34 -20.69 4.28
CA VAL A 65 -18.93 -22.02 4.03
C VAL A 65 -18.14 -23.04 4.84
N ALA A 66 -18.82 -23.81 5.69
CA ALA A 66 -18.19 -24.79 6.57
C ALA A 66 -17.00 -24.22 7.39
N GLY A 67 -17.12 -22.97 7.86
CA GLY A 67 -16.06 -22.28 8.61
C GLY A 67 -14.95 -21.66 7.75
N VAL A 68 -14.91 -21.96 6.44
CA VAL A 68 -13.89 -21.44 5.52
C VAL A 68 -14.35 -20.13 4.88
N ALA A 69 -13.48 -19.13 4.88
CA ALA A 69 -13.72 -17.88 4.16
C ALA A 69 -13.63 -18.10 2.65
N CYS A 70 -14.72 -17.84 1.93
CA CYS A 70 -14.79 -17.89 0.48
C CYS A 70 -14.99 -16.48 -0.08
N LEU A 71 -14.08 -16.06 -0.95
CA LEU A 71 -14.17 -14.79 -1.66
C LEU A 71 -14.68 -15.04 -3.07
N GLY A 72 -15.94 -14.68 -3.33
CA GLY A 72 -16.51 -14.73 -4.66
C GLY A 72 -15.95 -13.61 -5.53
N MET A 73 -15.26 -13.96 -6.62
CA MET A 73 -15.05 -13.05 -7.75
C MET A 73 -16.41 -12.89 -8.44
N ARG A 74 -17.05 -11.72 -8.30
CA ARG A 74 -18.04 -11.31 -9.30
C ARG A 74 -17.27 -10.83 -10.54
N PRO A 75 -17.70 -11.19 -11.77
CA PRO A 75 -17.20 -10.54 -12.97
C PRO A 75 -17.54 -9.05 -12.98
#